data_AF-A0AAE3HN00-F1
#
_entry.id   AF-A0AAE3HN00-F1
#
_cell.length_a   1.000
_cell.length_b   1.000
_cell.length_c   1.000
_cell.angle_alpha   90.00
_cell.angle_beta   90.00
_cell.angle_gamma   90.00
#
_symmetry.space_group_name_H-M   'P 1'
#
loop_
_entity.id
_entity.type
_entity.pdbx_description
1 polymer ?
#
loop_
_entity_poly.entity_id
_entity_poly.type
_entity_poly.pdbx_seq_one_letter_code
_entity_poly.pdbx_strand_id
1 'polypeptide(L)'
;MTSGFSSQLEQSIAHSPVPEVTARRLEQMQDEPALWQTVEALSAEQQAELVEVVGVSNFLHRFICSHGDCLADFRQSAATPHSLNGEQDMAGLRRYKYRELLRLTRLDLSAGEADYPQVLDGLTRLAEQILGRGLGLIASDYGEPPLCVFGLGKLGAAELNFSSDIDLIFVTQNCEDFAADVDDYQKHVIDIIRRLSRALEEQTADGFLYRVDLKLRPWGRSGPLAMSVDETEQYYEASSEAWERFAWLRARVVAGSEDLGADLLGRLQPFIFSRSLAASDLDRFLQIKSDMARMRRRSGSWNVKVGAGGIRDIEFFVQMLQMVNGGRHEALRTTNTLQSMQALIDLGLLDADEAAAIRRSYLFLRRLENRLQMIDERQTHDLPDDRQQRLMLARSLGFDDSNGEALAAFEDQLLEHQTLARSCFERILPEQ
;
A
#
# COMPACT_ATOMS: atom_id res chain seq x y z
N MET A 1 -5.69 39.97 -8.42
CA MET A 1 -4.79 40.19 -9.57
C MET A 1 -5.14 39.10 -10.55
N THR A 2 -5.47 39.43 -11.80
CA THR A 2 -5.71 38.43 -12.84
C THR A 2 -4.39 37.70 -13.05
N SER A 3 -4.26 36.49 -12.48
CA SER A 3 -3.17 35.57 -12.74
C SER A 3 -3.02 35.46 -14.25
N GLY A 4 -1.84 35.74 -14.81
CA GLY A 4 -1.61 35.80 -16.26
C GLY A 4 -1.65 34.44 -16.96
N PHE A 5 -2.54 33.54 -16.54
CA PHE A 5 -2.75 32.22 -17.09
C PHE A 5 -3.54 32.30 -18.41
N SER A 6 -3.40 31.28 -19.26
CA SER A 6 -4.26 31.14 -20.43
C SER A 6 -5.70 30.86 -20.00
N SER A 7 -6.68 31.25 -20.81
CA SER A 7 -8.10 30.99 -20.50
C SER A 7 -8.43 29.51 -20.29
N GLN A 8 -7.74 28.62 -21.01
CA GLN A 8 -7.88 27.17 -20.86
C GLN A 8 -7.34 26.67 -19.51
N LEU A 9 -6.20 27.22 -19.07
CA LEU A 9 -5.61 26.87 -17.78
C LEU A 9 -6.47 27.41 -16.62
N GLU A 10 -7.00 28.63 -16.73
CA GLU A 10 -7.96 29.19 -15.76
C GLU A 10 -9.21 28.30 -15.62
N GLN A 11 -9.74 27.80 -16.74
CA GLN A 11 -10.86 26.87 -16.72
C GLN A 11 -10.49 25.57 -16.01
N SER A 12 -9.30 25.01 -16.29
CA SER A 12 -8.84 23.78 -15.62
C SER A 12 -8.67 23.98 -14.11
N ILE A 13 -8.10 25.11 -13.69
CA ILE A 13 -7.96 25.47 -12.27
C ILE A 13 -9.32 25.57 -11.58
N ALA A 14 -10.31 26.18 -12.24
CA ALA A 14 -11.65 26.33 -11.68
C ALA A 14 -12.37 24.99 -11.45
N HIS A 15 -12.07 23.98 -12.27
CA HIS A 15 -12.62 22.62 -12.13
C HIS A 15 -11.77 21.71 -11.23
N SER A 16 -10.60 22.18 -10.76
CA SER A 16 -9.75 21.37 -9.90
C SER A 16 -10.41 21.14 -8.54
N PRO A 17 -10.05 20.07 -7.80
CA PRO A 17 -10.65 19.79 -6.50
C PRO A 17 -10.49 20.91 -5.47
N VAL A 18 -9.39 21.67 -5.57
CA VAL A 18 -9.03 22.75 -4.65
C VAL A 18 -8.54 23.99 -5.41
N PRO A 19 -9.42 24.78 -6.06
CA PRO A 19 -9.03 25.80 -7.04
C PRO A 19 -8.07 26.86 -6.48
N GLU A 20 -8.36 27.40 -5.28
CA GLU A 20 -7.52 28.44 -4.67
C GLU A 20 -6.10 27.98 -4.30
N VAL A 21 -5.97 26.71 -3.89
CA VAL A 21 -4.65 26.12 -3.57
C VAL A 21 -3.90 25.79 -4.86
N THR A 22 -4.62 25.29 -5.86
CA THR A 22 -4.08 24.97 -7.18
C THR A 22 -3.55 26.22 -7.88
N ALA A 23 -4.32 27.31 -7.89
CA ALA A 23 -3.90 28.59 -8.44
C ALA A 23 -2.60 29.08 -7.80
N ARG A 24 -2.54 29.12 -6.45
CA ARG A 24 -1.34 29.52 -5.71
C ARG A 24 -0.12 28.66 -6.01
N ARG A 25 -0.30 27.35 -6.18
CA ARG A 25 0.79 26.43 -6.54
C ARG A 25 1.31 26.68 -7.94
N LEU A 26 0.43 26.98 -8.89
CA LEU A 26 0.81 27.32 -10.27
C LEU A 26 1.46 28.71 -10.35
N GLU A 27 0.99 29.69 -9.57
CA GLU A 27 1.65 30.99 -9.44
C GLU A 27 3.10 30.82 -8.95
N GLN A 28 3.33 29.97 -7.94
CA GLN A 28 4.68 29.65 -7.48
C GLN A 28 5.55 28.96 -8.54
N MET A 29 4.96 28.13 -9.40
CA MET A 29 5.68 27.53 -10.52
C MET A 29 6.00 28.58 -11.61
N GLN A 30 5.13 29.58 -11.79
CA GLN A 30 5.31 30.67 -12.74
C GLN A 30 6.45 31.63 -12.34
N ASP A 31 6.72 31.76 -11.04
CA ASP A 31 7.84 32.53 -10.51
C ASP A 31 9.22 31.96 -10.91
N GLU A 32 9.29 30.73 -11.42
CA GLU A 32 10.48 30.07 -11.94
C GLU A 32 10.42 29.93 -13.48
N PRO A 33 11.01 30.88 -14.26
CA PRO A 33 10.75 30.98 -15.70
C PRO A 33 11.10 29.73 -16.52
N ALA A 34 12.17 29.01 -16.15
CA ALA A 34 12.58 27.79 -16.85
C ALA A 34 11.60 26.63 -16.63
N LEU A 35 11.06 26.51 -15.42
CA LEU A 35 10.01 25.53 -15.10
C LEU A 35 8.73 25.88 -15.86
N TRP A 36 8.32 27.15 -15.79
CA TRP A 36 7.08 27.60 -16.42
C TRP A 36 7.08 27.44 -17.94
N GLN A 37 8.21 27.71 -18.61
CA GLN A 37 8.35 27.44 -20.05
C GLN A 37 8.08 25.96 -20.40
N THR A 38 8.44 25.04 -19.51
CA THR A 38 8.18 23.61 -19.70
C THR A 38 6.69 23.30 -19.55
N VAL A 39 6.01 23.95 -18.60
CA VAL A 39 4.53 23.86 -18.44
C VAL A 39 3.81 24.42 -19.66
N GLU A 40 4.23 25.58 -20.17
CA GLU A 40 3.65 26.20 -21.37
C GLU A 40 3.83 25.36 -22.62
N ALA A 41 4.90 24.54 -22.68
CA ALA A 41 5.16 23.61 -23.76
C ALA A 41 4.35 22.30 -23.70
N LEU A 42 3.61 22.05 -22.61
CA LEU A 42 2.66 20.94 -22.52
C LEU A 42 1.41 21.23 -23.35
N SER A 43 0.78 20.18 -23.87
CA SER A 43 -0.55 20.29 -24.49
C SER A 43 -1.61 20.66 -23.46
N ALA A 44 -2.77 21.17 -23.90
CA ALA A 44 -3.86 21.55 -22.99
C ALA A 44 -4.35 20.39 -22.10
N GLU A 45 -4.39 19.17 -22.64
CA GLU A 45 -4.75 17.96 -21.88
C GLU A 45 -3.72 17.65 -20.78
N GLN A 46 -2.43 17.74 -21.10
CA GLN A 46 -1.34 17.54 -20.15
C GLN A 46 -1.28 18.64 -19.09
N GLN A 47 -1.61 19.88 -19.45
CA GLN A 47 -1.74 20.97 -18.49
C GLN A 47 -2.91 20.72 -17.53
N ALA A 48 -4.06 20.24 -18.02
CA ALA A 48 -5.19 19.88 -17.17
C ALA A 48 -4.82 18.74 -16.20
N GLU A 49 -4.12 17.72 -16.68
CA GLU A 49 -3.62 16.64 -15.82
C GLU A 49 -2.64 17.15 -14.74
N LEU A 50 -1.73 18.06 -15.11
CA LEU A 50 -0.82 18.72 -14.15
C LEU A 50 -1.60 19.49 -13.08
N VAL A 51 -2.63 20.25 -13.49
CA VAL A 51 -3.52 21.02 -12.60
C VAL A 51 -4.18 20.10 -11.57
N GLU A 52 -4.68 18.94 -11.98
CA GLU A 52 -5.26 17.95 -11.06
C GLU A 52 -4.22 17.43 -10.06
N VAL A 53 -3.04 17.01 -10.55
CA VAL A 53 -1.95 16.49 -9.69
C VAL A 53 -1.54 17.52 -8.64
N VAL A 54 -1.22 18.75 -9.05
CA VAL A 54 -0.79 19.80 -8.11
C VAL A 54 -1.94 20.32 -7.28
N GLY A 55 -3.20 20.11 -7.68
CA GLY A 55 -4.37 20.41 -6.86
C GLY A 55 -4.52 19.45 -5.69
N VAL A 56 -4.23 18.16 -5.89
CA VAL A 56 -4.44 17.13 -4.86
C VAL A 56 -3.20 16.79 -4.04
N SER A 57 -1.98 17.00 -4.58
CA SER A 57 -0.74 16.56 -3.93
C SER A 57 0.26 17.70 -3.71
N ASN A 58 0.49 18.00 -2.44
CA ASN A 58 1.48 18.99 -2.00
C ASN A 58 2.92 18.51 -2.20
N PHE A 59 3.17 17.22 -1.94
CA PHE A 59 4.52 16.68 -2.02
C PHE A 59 4.97 16.54 -3.49
N LEU A 60 4.06 16.17 -4.40
CA LEU A 60 4.37 16.15 -5.83
C LEU A 60 4.55 17.54 -6.41
N HIS A 61 3.78 18.54 -5.97
CA HIS A 61 4.04 19.93 -6.32
C HIS A 61 5.47 20.36 -5.94
N ARG A 62 5.90 20.10 -4.70
CA ARG A 62 7.29 20.36 -4.28
C ARG A 62 8.30 19.59 -5.12
N PHE A 63 8.05 18.31 -5.40
CA PHE A 63 8.93 17.48 -6.21
C PHE A 63 9.09 18.05 -7.63
N ILE A 64 7.99 18.44 -8.29
CA ILE A 64 8.01 19.06 -9.63
C ILE A 64 8.80 20.37 -9.60
N CYS A 65 8.61 21.23 -8.59
CA CYS A 65 9.37 22.47 -8.47
C CYS A 65 10.88 22.22 -8.32
N SER A 66 11.28 21.16 -7.61
CA SER A 66 12.69 20.78 -7.45
C SER A 66 13.28 20.00 -8.65
N HIS A 67 12.44 19.30 -9.40
CA HIS A 67 12.81 18.40 -10.50
C HIS A 67 11.97 18.67 -11.74
N GLY A 68 12.10 19.86 -12.33
CA GLY A 68 11.27 20.29 -13.47
C GLY A 68 11.35 19.38 -14.70
N ASP A 69 12.42 18.58 -14.84
CA ASP A 69 12.57 17.61 -15.92
C ASP A 69 11.51 16.49 -15.89
N CYS A 70 10.90 16.20 -14.72
CA CYS A 70 9.82 15.23 -14.61
C CYS A 70 8.53 15.67 -15.35
N LEU A 71 8.40 16.95 -15.71
CA LEU A 71 7.28 17.41 -16.55
C LEU A 71 7.27 16.74 -17.94
N ALA A 72 8.41 16.24 -18.40
CA ALA A 72 8.48 15.45 -19.63
C ALA A 72 7.67 14.15 -19.53
N ASP A 73 7.43 13.62 -18.33
CA ASP A 73 6.69 12.37 -18.10
C ASP A 73 5.20 12.52 -18.42
N PHE A 74 4.65 13.74 -18.39
CA PHE A 74 3.27 14.02 -18.86
C PHE A 74 3.09 13.75 -20.35
N ARG A 75 4.17 13.67 -21.12
CA ARG A 75 4.13 13.29 -22.55
C ARG A 75 3.97 11.78 -22.76
N GLN A 76 4.17 11.00 -21.70
CA GLN A 76 4.02 9.55 -21.71
C GLN A 76 2.69 9.17 -21.06
N SER A 77 2.17 8.00 -21.45
CA SER A 77 0.95 7.45 -20.83
C SER A 77 1.21 7.10 -19.37
N ALA A 78 0.29 7.48 -18.48
CA ALA A 78 0.32 7.08 -17.08
C ALA A 78 0.23 5.54 -16.88
N ALA A 79 -0.25 4.81 -17.89
CA ALA A 79 -0.31 3.34 -17.87
C ALA A 79 1.08 2.67 -18.05
N THR A 80 2.09 3.41 -18.52
CA THR A 80 3.42 2.86 -18.81
C THR A 80 4.39 3.17 -17.66
N PRO A 81 4.87 2.17 -16.89
CA PRO A 81 5.86 2.39 -15.83
C PRO A 81 7.19 2.90 -16.36
N HIS A 82 7.86 3.75 -15.59
CA HIS A 82 9.23 4.15 -15.87
C HIS A 82 10.19 2.97 -15.66
N SER A 83 11.34 3.02 -16.32
CA SER A 83 12.39 1.99 -16.16
C SER A 83 13.32 2.34 -15.01
N LEU A 84 13.57 1.36 -14.14
CA LEU A 84 14.53 1.48 -13.03
C LEU A 84 16.01 1.28 -13.46
N ASN A 85 16.25 0.75 -14.66
CA ASN A 85 17.57 0.20 -15.03
C ASN A 85 18.74 1.20 -14.91
N GLY A 86 18.45 2.51 -15.04
CA GLY A 86 19.44 3.58 -14.96
C GLY A 86 19.87 3.97 -13.53
N GLU A 87 19.14 3.57 -12.49
CA GLU A 87 19.39 4.08 -11.14
C GLU A 87 20.48 3.28 -10.41
N GLN A 88 21.61 3.90 -10.13
CA GLN A 88 22.82 3.25 -9.59
C GLN A 88 23.09 3.54 -8.12
N ASP A 89 22.29 4.40 -7.48
CA ASP A 89 22.45 4.77 -6.08
C ASP A 89 21.09 5.04 -5.41
N MET A 90 21.11 5.22 -4.07
CA MET A 90 19.90 5.46 -3.28
C MET A 90 19.26 6.83 -3.54
N ALA A 91 19.99 7.80 -4.10
CA ALA A 91 19.42 9.09 -4.48
C ALA A 91 18.61 8.96 -5.79
N GLY A 92 19.13 8.20 -6.74
CA GLY A 92 18.45 7.78 -7.96
C GLY A 92 17.17 7.02 -7.67
N LEU A 93 17.21 6.05 -6.74
CA LEU A 93 16.01 5.34 -6.30
C LEU A 93 14.93 6.28 -5.73
N ARG A 94 15.32 7.32 -5.00
CA ARG A 94 14.36 8.31 -4.47
C ARG A 94 13.72 9.11 -5.59
N ARG A 95 14.51 9.63 -6.53
CA ARG A 95 13.96 10.33 -7.70
C ARG A 95 13.05 9.44 -8.53
N TYR A 96 13.45 8.18 -8.77
CA TYR A 96 12.60 7.19 -9.44
C TYR A 96 11.28 6.98 -8.70
N LYS A 97 11.31 6.81 -7.37
CA LYS A 97 10.10 6.68 -6.55
C LYS A 97 9.14 7.83 -6.80
N TYR A 98 9.59 9.08 -6.71
CA TYR A 98 8.68 10.22 -6.86
C TYR A 98 8.18 10.43 -8.29
N ARG A 99 8.96 10.07 -9.32
CA ARG A 99 8.46 10.01 -10.72
C ARG A 99 7.39 8.93 -10.91
N GLU A 100 7.57 7.77 -10.29
CA GLU A 100 6.55 6.72 -10.28
C GLU A 100 5.32 7.11 -9.46
N LEU A 101 5.46 7.79 -8.32
CA LEU A 101 4.32 8.32 -7.57
C LEU A 101 3.58 9.41 -8.35
N LEU A 102 4.29 10.23 -9.13
CA LEU A 102 3.68 11.19 -10.07
C LEU A 102 2.84 10.46 -11.11
N ARG A 103 3.41 9.43 -11.76
CA ARG A 103 2.70 8.57 -12.72
C ARG A 103 1.48 7.87 -12.10
N LEU A 104 1.63 7.29 -10.92
CA LEU A 104 0.56 6.58 -10.22
C LEU A 104 -0.54 7.52 -9.74
N THR A 105 -0.20 8.76 -9.39
CA THR A 105 -1.20 9.80 -9.06
C THR A 105 -2.03 10.18 -10.28
N ARG A 106 -1.39 10.32 -11.44
CA ARG A 106 -2.08 10.54 -12.72
C ARG A 106 -3.02 9.39 -13.09
N LEU A 107 -2.57 8.15 -12.87
CA LEU A 107 -3.40 6.96 -13.05
C LEU A 107 -4.58 6.93 -12.06
N ASP A 108 -4.36 7.27 -10.79
CA ASP A 108 -5.40 7.33 -9.75
C ASP A 108 -6.50 8.38 -10.02
N LEU A 109 -6.09 9.54 -10.52
CA LEU A 109 -6.99 10.65 -10.87
C LEU A 109 -7.87 10.34 -12.07
N SER A 110 -7.31 9.65 -13.07
CA SER A 110 -8.04 9.23 -14.28
C SER A 110 -8.78 7.90 -14.12
N ALA A 111 -8.39 7.06 -13.16
CA ALA A 111 -8.98 5.74 -12.96
C ALA A 111 -10.42 5.81 -12.44
N GLY A 112 -11.30 5.06 -13.11
CA GLY A 112 -12.56 4.64 -12.54
C GLY A 112 -12.38 3.56 -11.48
N GLU A 113 -13.47 3.22 -10.78
CA GLU A 113 -13.44 2.17 -9.73
C GLU A 113 -12.92 0.83 -10.26
N ALA A 114 -13.28 0.44 -11.49
CA ALA A 114 -12.88 -0.83 -12.09
C ALA A 114 -11.37 -0.97 -12.29
N ASP A 115 -10.68 0.14 -12.58
CA ASP A 115 -9.25 0.19 -12.90
C ASP A 115 -8.37 0.41 -11.66
N TYR A 116 -8.99 0.76 -10.53
CA TYR A 116 -8.28 1.06 -9.28
C TYR A 116 -7.31 -0.04 -8.78
N PRO A 117 -7.56 -1.34 -8.97
CA PRO A 117 -6.57 -2.37 -8.67
C PRO A 117 -5.20 -2.17 -9.34
N GLN A 118 -5.14 -1.53 -10.52
CA GLN A 118 -3.89 -1.24 -11.23
C GLN A 118 -3.03 -0.21 -10.47
N VAL A 119 -3.65 0.73 -9.76
CA VAL A 119 -2.95 1.70 -8.89
C VAL A 119 -2.30 0.97 -7.71
N LEU A 120 -3.05 0.05 -7.08
CA LEU A 120 -2.56 -0.73 -5.95
C LEU A 120 -1.40 -1.67 -6.35
N ASP A 121 -1.55 -2.36 -7.48
CA ASP A 121 -0.48 -3.19 -8.04
C ASP A 121 0.75 -2.34 -8.38
N GLY A 122 0.56 -1.19 -9.03
CA GLY A 122 1.64 -0.27 -9.37
C GLY A 122 2.41 0.23 -8.14
N LEU A 123 1.72 0.57 -7.06
CA LEU A 123 2.34 0.95 -5.78
C LEU A 123 3.13 -0.20 -5.15
N THR A 124 2.59 -1.42 -5.19
CA THR A 124 3.30 -2.62 -4.73
C THR A 124 4.57 -2.86 -5.54
N ARG A 125 4.46 -2.87 -6.87
CA ARG A 125 5.59 -3.14 -7.77
C ARG A 125 6.68 -2.09 -7.63
N LEU A 126 6.32 -0.84 -7.40
CA LEU A 126 7.27 0.22 -7.07
C LEU A 126 8.10 -0.13 -5.82
N ALA A 127 7.44 -0.58 -4.75
CA ALA A 127 8.13 -0.98 -3.52
C ALA A 127 9.06 -2.17 -3.72
N GLU A 128 8.61 -3.20 -4.44
CA GLU A 128 9.42 -4.39 -4.76
C GLU A 128 10.65 -4.06 -5.61
N GLN A 129 10.47 -3.24 -6.64
CA GLN A 129 11.56 -2.79 -7.50
C GLN A 129 12.62 -2.02 -6.71
N ILE A 130 12.19 -1.11 -5.82
CA ILE A 130 13.09 -0.37 -4.94
C ILE A 130 13.77 -1.30 -3.93
N LEU A 131 13.04 -2.25 -3.35
CA LEU A 131 13.59 -3.24 -2.42
C LEU A 131 14.65 -4.13 -3.08
N GLY A 132 14.33 -4.70 -4.24
CA GLY A 132 15.24 -5.57 -4.98
C GLY A 132 16.50 -4.83 -5.43
N ARG A 133 16.35 -3.64 -6.02
CA ARG A 133 17.50 -2.83 -6.44
C ARG A 133 18.30 -2.30 -5.26
N GLY A 134 17.64 -1.81 -4.22
CA GLY A 134 18.28 -1.33 -3.00
C GLY A 134 19.07 -2.42 -2.29
N LEU A 135 18.51 -3.63 -2.20
CA LEU A 135 19.20 -4.81 -1.68
C LEU A 135 20.44 -5.13 -2.51
N GLY A 136 20.32 -5.16 -3.85
CA GLY A 136 21.47 -5.40 -4.73
C GLY A 136 22.59 -4.36 -4.60
N LEU A 137 22.25 -3.08 -4.45
CA LEU A 137 23.22 -2.00 -4.23
C LEU A 137 23.93 -2.08 -2.88
N ILE A 138 23.29 -2.63 -1.85
CA ILE A 138 23.86 -2.74 -0.51
C ILE A 138 24.66 -4.04 -0.36
N ALA A 139 24.18 -5.10 -1.00
CA ALA A 139 24.83 -6.40 -1.02
C ALA A 139 25.99 -6.46 -2.02
N SER A 140 26.19 -5.46 -2.90
CA SER A 140 27.23 -5.49 -3.94
C SER A 140 28.64 -5.70 -3.41
N ASP A 141 28.94 -5.16 -2.22
CA ASP A 141 30.23 -5.33 -1.54
C ASP A 141 30.46 -6.79 -1.07
N TYR A 142 29.41 -7.60 -1.12
CA TYR A 142 29.31 -8.92 -0.50
C TYR A 142 28.88 -10.04 -1.46
N GLY A 143 28.60 -9.72 -2.74
CA GLY A 143 28.13 -10.68 -3.74
C GLY A 143 26.59 -10.80 -3.77
N GLU A 144 26.07 -11.99 -4.04
CA GLU A 144 24.64 -12.25 -3.98
C GLU A 144 24.17 -12.32 -2.51
N PRO A 145 23.12 -11.59 -2.11
CA PRO A 145 22.65 -11.57 -0.74
C PRO A 145 22.10 -12.95 -0.34
N PRO A 146 22.62 -13.59 0.73
CA PRO A 146 22.22 -14.94 1.13
C PRO A 146 20.91 -14.93 1.95
N LEU A 147 19.93 -14.13 1.55
CA LEU A 147 18.67 -13.92 2.26
C LEU A 147 17.49 -13.77 1.31
N CYS A 148 16.30 -14.07 1.83
CA CYS A 148 15.00 -13.80 1.26
C CYS A 148 14.30 -12.73 2.09
N VAL A 149 13.59 -11.82 1.41
CA VAL A 149 12.76 -10.80 2.02
C VAL A 149 11.30 -11.12 1.73
N PHE A 150 10.54 -11.35 2.80
CA PHE A 150 9.08 -11.48 2.74
C PHE A 150 8.42 -10.13 3.00
N GLY A 151 7.52 -9.72 2.11
CA GLY A 151 6.56 -8.66 2.36
C GLY A 151 5.30 -9.25 3.00
N LEU A 152 4.80 -8.60 4.04
CA LEU A 152 3.55 -8.96 4.72
C LEU A 152 2.49 -7.88 4.50
N GLY A 153 1.32 -8.07 5.11
CA GLY A 153 0.27 -7.07 5.13
C GLY A 153 -0.13 -6.62 3.73
N LYS A 154 -0.13 -5.30 3.49
CA LYS A 154 -0.50 -4.72 2.19
C LYS A 154 0.54 -4.98 1.09
N LEU A 155 1.82 -5.02 1.44
CA LEU A 155 2.89 -5.29 0.47
C LEU A 155 2.77 -6.73 -0.07
N GLY A 156 2.70 -7.71 0.82
CA GLY A 156 2.61 -9.12 0.44
C GLY A 156 1.30 -9.49 -0.27
N ALA A 157 0.19 -8.81 0.06
CA ALA A 157 -1.09 -8.94 -0.62
C ALA A 157 -1.18 -8.24 -1.99
N ALA A 158 -0.11 -7.57 -2.45
CA ALA A 158 -0.10 -6.75 -3.66
C ALA A 158 -1.18 -5.65 -3.65
N GLU A 159 -1.29 -5.00 -2.51
CA GLU A 159 -2.35 -4.07 -2.15
C GLU A 159 -1.75 -2.85 -1.44
N LEU A 160 -0.59 -2.35 -1.87
CA LEU A 160 0.08 -1.23 -1.18
C LEU A 160 -0.67 0.10 -1.35
N ASN A 161 -0.48 1.03 -0.40
CA ASN A 161 -1.00 2.39 -0.49
C ASN A 161 0.11 3.39 -0.82
N PHE A 162 -0.27 4.63 -1.17
CA PHE A 162 0.67 5.74 -1.41
C PHE A 162 1.62 6.02 -0.24
N SER A 163 1.13 5.92 0.99
CA SER A 163 1.91 6.16 2.20
C SER A 163 1.65 5.04 3.21
N SER A 164 2.31 3.90 3.01
CA SER A 164 2.31 2.76 3.96
C SER A 164 3.72 2.44 4.43
N ASP A 165 3.80 1.86 5.62
CA ASP A 165 4.98 1.10 6.02
C ASP A 165 5.07 -0.15 5.13
N ILE A 166 6.28 -0.64 4.93
CA ILE A 166 6.51 -1.98 4.36
C ILE A 166 6.82 -2.94 5.50
N ASP A 167 5.90 -3.87 5.75
CA ASP A 167 6.05 -4.91 6.75
C ASP A 167 6.96 -6.03 6.19
N LEU A 168 8.15 -6.20 6.76
CA LEU A 168 9.16 -7.13 6.24
C LEU A 168 9.58 -8.21 7.27
N ILE A 169 9.80 -9.43 6.79
CA ILE A 169 10.51 -10.49 7.50
C ILE A 169 11.69 -10.93 6.63
N PHE A 170 12.87 -11.06 7.25
CA PHE A 170 14.08 -11.54 6.59
C PHE A 170 14.35 -12.98 7.01
N VAL A 171 14.66 -13.83 6.04
CA VAL A 171 14.98 -15.25 6.25
C VAL A 171 16.29 -15.53 5.54
N THR A 172 17.17 -16.29 6.17
CA THR A 172 18.47 -16.65 5.62
C THR A 172 18.52 -18.13 5.28
N GLN A 173 19.55 -18.50 4.51
CA GLN A 173 19.94 -19.90 4.42
C GLN A 173 20.52 -20.37 5.76
N ASN A 174 20.67 -21.69 5.93
CA ASN A 174 21.37 -22.24 7.08
C ASN A 174 22.86 -21.87 6.99
N CYS A 175 23.45 -21.49 8.12
CA CYS A 175 24.86 -21.04 8.18
C CYS A 175 25.85 -22.11 7.70
N GLU A 176 25.52 -23.39 7.94
CA GLU A 176 26.33 -24.56 7.58
C GLU A 176 26.58 -24.68 6.07
N ASP A 177 25.71 -24.08 5.24
CA ASP A 177 25.79 -24.14 3.78
C ASP A 177 26.72 -23.07 3.17
N PHE A 178 27.13 -22.06 3.94
CA PHE A 178 27.72 -20.83 3.37
C PHE A 178 29.00 -20.33 4.06
N ALA A 179 29.20 -20.61 5.35
CA ALA A 179 30.34 -20.07 6.09
C ALA A 179 30.99 -21.08 7.02
N ALA A 180 32.32 -21.03 7.10
CA ALA A 180 33.10 -21.76 8.12
C ALA A 180 32.90 -21.18 9.54
N ASP A 181 32.40 -19.95 9.64
CA ASP A 181 32.10 -19.24 10.88
C ASP A 181 30.66 -18.69 10.86
N VAL A 182 29.82 -19.22 11.75
CA VAL A 182 28.41 -18.86 11.90
C VAL A 182 28.24 -17.41 12.37
N ASP A 183 29.12 -16.93 13.26
CA ASP A 183 29.01 -15.60 13.84
C ASP A 183 29.28 -14.52 12.80
N ASP A 184 30.22 -14.77 11.89
CA ASP A 184 30.55 -13.83 10.81
C ASP A 184 29.40 -13.74 9.79
N TYR A 185 28.82 -14.88 9.40
CA TYR A 185 27.64 -14.93 8.55
C TYR A 185 26.44 -14.16 9.13
N GLN A 186 26.13 -14.38 10.41
CA GLN A 186 25.02 -13.68 11.07
C GLN A 186 25.27 -12.18 11.17
N LYS A 187 26.49 -11.75 11.55
CA LYS A 187 26.86 -10.33 11.55
C LYS A 187 26.71 -9.70 10.18
N HIS A 188 27.10 -10.43 9.15
CA HIS A 188 27.04 -9.99 7.77
C HIS A 188 25.60 -9.76 7.29
N VAL A 189 24.70 -10.72 7.48
CA VAL A 189 23.27 -10.58 7.16
C VAL A 189 22.65 -9.41 7.93
N ILE A 190 22.93 -9.31 9.23
CA ILE A 190 22.40 -8.25 10.09
C ILE A 190 22.87 -6.87 9.60
N ASP A 191 24.11 -6.74 9.12
CA ASP A 191 24.62 -5.49 8.56
C ASP A 191 23.87 -5.10 7.27
N ILE A 192 23.66 -6.04 6.35
CA ILE A 192 22.86 -5.81 5.13
C ILE A 192 21.47 -5.29 5.50
N ILE A 193 20.76 -5.96 6.41
CA ILE A 193 19.39 -5.59 6.81
C ILE A 193 19.35 -4.19 7.42
N ARG A 194 20.32 -3.85 8.27
CA ARG A 194 20.41 -2.53 8.91
C ARG A 194 20.74 -1.43 7.91
N ARG A 195 21.68 -1.68 6.99
CA ARG A 195 22.02 -0.75 5.91
C ARG A 195 20.82 -0.52 5.00
N LEU A 196 20.11 -1.57 4.62
CA LEU A 196 18.91 -1.49 3.78
C LEU A 196 17.79 -0.70 4.47
N SER A 197 17.46 -1.06 5.71
CA SER A 197 16.43 -0.36 6.48
C SER A 197 16.77 1.13 6.61
N ARG A 198 18.02 1.46 6.95
CA ARG A 198 18.48 2.85 7.04
C ARG A 198 18.37 3.59 5.71
N ALA A 199 18.80 2.98 4.60
CA ALA A 199 18.75 3.60 3.28
C ALA A 199 17.31 3.86 2.82
N LEU A 200 16.38 2.96 3.17
CA LEU A 200 14.97 3.11 2.85
C LEU A 200 14.30 4.25 3.65
N GLU A 201 14.63 4.36 4.93
CA GLU A 201 14.02 5.30 5.88
C GLU A 201 14.66 6.69 5.87
N GLU A 202 15.90 6.82 5.37
CA GLU A 202 16.63 8.08 5.40
C GLU A 202 15.90 9.18 4.61
N GLN A 203 15.58 10.26 5.33
CA GLN A 203 14.97 11.48 4.82
C GLN A 203 16.04 12.39 4.19
N THR A 204 15.90 12.70 2.90
CA THR A 204 16.75 13.65 2.18
C THR A 204 15.92 14.83 1.65
N ALA A 205 16.57 15.74 0.91
CA ALA A 205 15.87 16.81 0.19
C ALA A 205 14.89 16.26 -0.87
N ASP A 206 15.19 15.08 -1.41
CA ASP A 206 14.37 14.38 -2.41
C ASP A 206 13.31 13.48 -1.76
N GLY A 207 13.15 13.54 -0.43
CA GLY A 207 12.21 12.71 0.32
C GLY A 207 12.82 11.42 0.90
N PHE A 208 12.01 10.38 1.07
CA PHE A 208 12.42 9.07 1.60
C PHE A 208 11.89 7.95 0.70
N LEU A 209 12.41 6.72 0.84
CA LEU A 209 11.90 5.58 0.05
C LEU A 209 10.70 4.94 0.76
N TYR A 210 10.92 4.24 1.87
CA TYR A 210 9.85 3.60 2.63
C TYR A 210 10.21 3.56 4.11
N ARG A 211 9.17 3.62 4.95
CA ARG A 211 9.28 3.27 6.36
C ARG A 211 9.23 1.76 6.50
N VAL A 212 10.14 1.18 7.28
CA VAL A 212 10.28 -0.27 7.39
C VAL A 212 9.71 -0.73 8.73
N ASP A 213 8.72 -1.63 8.70
CA ASP A 213 8.21 -2.27 9.91
C ASP A 213 8.67 -3.73 10.00
N LEU A 214 9.46 -4.04 11.03
CA LEU A 214 10.00 -5.37 11.30
C LEU A 214 9.30 -6.05 12.49
N LYS A 215 8.20 -5.51 12.99
CA LYS A 215 7.56 -6.00 14.24
C LYS A 215 6.85 -7.35 14.09
N LEU A 216 6.54 -7.79 12.87
CA LEU A 216 5.83 -9.05 12.62
C LEU A 216 6.74 -10.28 12.55
N ARG A 217 8.06 -10.10 12.66
CA ARG A 217 9.02 -11.21 12.73
C ARG A 217 8.87 -12.01 14.05
N PRO A 218 9.35 -13.26 14.13
CA PRO A 218 9.33 -14.06 15.35
C PRO A 218 9.81 -13.30 16.60
N TRP A 219 9.05 -13.42 17.70
CA TRP A 219 9.25 -12.66 18.96
C TRP A 219 9.23 -11.12 18.82
N GLY A 220 8.76 -10.61 17.68
CA GLY A 220 8.63 -9.19 17.39
C GLY A 220 9.94 -8.42 17.57
N ARG A 221 9.87 -7.29 18.30
CA ARG A 221 11.03 -6.40 18.51
C ARG A 221 12.19 -7.07 19.24
N SER A 222 11.92 -8.07 20.05
CA SER A 222 12.91 -8.79 20.86
C SER A 222 13.57 -9.95 20.12
N GLY A 223 13.02 -10.36 18.97
CA GLY A 223 13.58 -11.42 18.15
C GLY A 223 14.75 -10.97 17.27
N PRO A 224 15.50 -11.94 16.71
CA PRO A 224 16.58 -11.66 15.76
C PRO A 224 16.03 -10.95 14.51
N LEU A 225 16.89 -10.23 13.79
CA LEU A 225 16.48 -9.52 12.55
C LEU A 225 16.27 -10.48 11.38
N ALA A 226 16.95 -11.63 11.40
CA ALA A 226 16.79 -12.70 10.46
C ALA A 226 16.99 -14.04 11.17
N MET A 227 16.29 -15.06 10.69
CA MET A 227 16.40 -16.45 11.13
C MET A 227 16.64 -17.32 9.92
N SER A 228 17.26 -18.49 10.11
CA SER A 228 17.34 -19.46 9.03
C SER A 228 15.95 -20.02 8.69
N VAL A 229 15.83 -20.68 7.54
CA VAL A 229 14.59 -21.38 7.15
C VAL A 229 14.17 -22.38 8.24
N ASP A 230 15.11 -23.19 8.75
CA ASP A 230 14.84 -24.21 9.77
C ASP A 230 14.42 -23.61 11.11
N GLU A 231 15.11 -22.55 11.56
CA GLU A 231 14.74 -21.84 12.80
C GLU A 231 13.34 -21.21 12.69
N THR A 232 13.01 -20.69 11.50
CA THR A 232 11.72 -20.05 11.22
C THR A 232 10.59 -21.08 11.21
N GLU A 233 10.80 -22.23 10.57
CA GLU A 233 9.87 -23.36 10.59
C GLU A 233 9.62 -23.83 12.03
N GLN A 234 10.69 -24.09 12.79
CA GLN A 234 10.59 -24.55 14.18
C GLN A 234 9.81 -23.57 15.07
N TYR A 235 10.00 -22.25 14.87
CA TYR A 235 9.25 -21.24 15.60
C TYR A 235 7.74 -21.33 15.34
N TYR A 236 7.34 -21.37 14.06
CA TYR A 236 5.93 -21.36 13.69
C TYR A 236 5.22 -22.71 13.93
N GLU A 237 5.94 -23.83 13.88
CA GLU A 237 5.42 -25.12 14.35
C GLU A 237 5.03 -25.09 15.83
N ALA A 238 5.83 -24.40 16.66
CA ALA A 238 5.59 -24.27 18.09
C ALA A 238 4.62 -23.13 18.45
N SER A 239 4.32 -22.23 17.52
CA SER A 239 3.49 -21.05 17.80
C SER A 239 2.01 -21.42 18.00
N SER A 240 1.39 -20.74 18.97
CA SER A 240 -0.06 -20.82 19.21
C SER A 240 -0.77 -19.47 18.97
N GLU A 241 -0.04 -18.48 18.45
CA GLU A 241 -0.53 -17.13 18.21
C GLU A 241 -1.31 -17.06 16.91
N ALA A 242 -2.64 -17.03 17.01
CA ALA A 242 -3.51 -17.04 15.84
C ALA A 242 -3.26 -15.88 14.87
N TRP A 243 -2.86 -14.70 15.36
CA TRP A 243 -2.61 -13.52 14.52
C TRP A 243 -1.44 -13.72 13.56
N GLU A 244 -0.46 -14.57 13.89
CA GLU A 244 0.66 -14.87 13.02
C GLU A 244 0.22 -15.61 11.75
N ARG A 245 -0.81 -16.47 11.86
CA ARG A 245 -1.42 -17.11 10.69
C ARG A 245 -2.05 -16.08 9.75
N PHE A 246 -2.72 -15.05 10.29
CA PHE A 246 -3.25 -13.95 9.46
C PHE A 246 -2.14 -13.12 8.81
N ALA A 247 -1.01 -12.93 9.49
CA ALA A 247 0.13 -12.23 8.93
C ALA A 247 0.72 -13.03 7.74
N TRP A 248 0.94 -14.33 7.93
CA TRP A 248 1.48 -15.21 6.89
C TRP A 248 0.51 -15.54 5.76
N LEU A 249 -0.80 -15.43 5.98
CA LEU A 249 -1.81 -15.51 4.91
C LEU A 249 -1.56 -14.51 3.79
N ARG A 250 -0.93 -13.38 4.12
CA ARG A 250 -0.58 -12.32 3.16
C ARG A 250 0.90 -12.28 2.81
N ALA A 251 1.72 -13.22 3.27
CA ALA A 251 3.16 -13.17 3.05
C ALA A 251 3.53 -13.57 1.60
N ARG A 252 4.48 -12.85 1.01
CA ARG A 252 5.03 -13.15 -0.32
C ARG A 252 6.50 -12.71 -0.39
N VAL A 253 7.29 -13.42 -1.19
CA VAL A 253 8.67 -13.00 -1.50
C VAL A 253 8.63 -11.70 -2.30
N VAL A 254 9.38 -10.69 -1.85
CA VAL A 254 9.42 -9.35 -2.47
C VAL A 254 10.82 -8.92 -2.89
N ALA A 255 11.86 -9.56 -2.37
CA ALA A 255 13.26 -9.36 -2.78
C ALA A 255 14.14 -10.52 -2.26
N GLY A 256 15.36 -10.63 -2.78
CA GLY A 256 16.32 -11.67 -2.36
C GLY A 256 16.09 -13.01 -3.07
N SER A 257 16.51 -14.10 -2.43
CA SER A 257 16.44 -15.45 -3.01
C SER A 257 14.99 -15.98 -3.05
N GLU A 258 14.48 -16.19 -4.27
CA GLU A 258 13.16 -16.81 -4.49
C GLU A 258 13.12 -18.28 -4.04
N ASP A 259 14.22 -19.03 -4.23
CA ASP A 259 14.31 -20.45 -3.85
C ASP A 259 14.19 -20.63 -2.32
N LEU A 260 14.89 -19.82 -1.52
CA LEU A 260 14.74 -19.83 -0.06
C LEU A 260 13.30 -19.49 0.36
N GLY A 261 12.71 -18.51 -0.34
CA GLY A 261 11.35 -18.10 -0.07
C GLY A 261 10.32 -19.20 -0.38
N ALA A 262 10.49 -19.90 -1.49
CA ALA A 262 9.66 -21.02 -1.90
C ALA A 262 9.77 -22.21 -0.93
N ASP A 263 10.98 -22.52 -0.45
CA ASP A 263 11.21 -23.57 0.56
C ASP A 263 10.45 -23.27 1.86
N LEU A 264 10.64 -22.08 2.43
CA LEU A 264 9.94 -21.71 3.66
C LEU A 264 8.42 -21.67 3.48
N LEU A 265 7.90 -21.10 2.39
CA LEU A 265 6.45 -21.06 2.14
C LEU A 265 5.85 -22.47 2.01
N GLY A 266 6.60 -23.42 1.45
CA GLY A 266 6.21 -24.82 1.39
C GLY A 266 6.10 -25.45 2.78
N ARG A 267 7.12 -25.23 3.63
CA ARG A 267 7.18 -25.70 5.02
C ARG A 267 6.10 -25.09 5.91
N LEU A 268 5.78 -23.81 5.73
CA LEU A 268 4.76 -23.11 6.53
C LEU A 268 3.32 -23.39 6.09
N GLN A 269 3.06 -24.12 4.98
CA GLN A 269 1.70 -24.45 4.54
C GLN A 269 0.82 -25.05 5.66
N PRO A 270 1.27 -26.03 6.47
CA PRO A 270 0.45 -26.60 7.53
C PRO A 270 0.14 -25.62 8.67
N PHE A 271 1.05 -24.69 8.94
CA PHE A 271 0.87 -23.62 9.93
C PHE A 271 -0.17 -22.60 9.48
N ILE A 272 -0.09 -22.15 8.21
CA ILE A 272 -0.98 -21.13 7.64
C ILE A 272 -2.36 -21.71 7.35
N PHE A 273 -2.42 -22.88 6.71
CA PHE A 273 -3.63 -23.50 6.19
C PHE A 273 -3.86 -24.89 6.80
N SER A 274 -4.21 -24.92 8.09
CA SER A 274 -4.54 -26.18 8.75
C SER A 274 -5.77 -26.86 8.13
N ARG A 275 -5.66 -28.16 7.83
CA ARG A 275 -6.80 -28.97 7.31
C ARG A 275 -7.93 -29.15 8.33
N SER A 276 -7.62 -29.04 9.61
CA SER A 276 -8.57 -29.21 10.71
C SER A 276 -8.28 -28.16 11.76
N LEU A 277 -9.18 -27.18 11.88
CA LEU A 277 -9.16 -26.22 12.98
C LEU A 277 -9.78 -26.86 14.22
N ALA A 278 -9.07 -26.84 15.34
CA ALA A 278 -9.61 -27.22 16.63
C ALA A 278 -10.55 -26.12 17.14
N ALA A 279 -11.44 -26.44 18.09
CA ALA A 279 -12.30 -25.43 18.73
C ALA A 279 -11.48 -24.26 19.31
N SER A 280 -10.30 -24.57 19.88
CA SER A 280 -9.39 -23.55 20.41
C SER A 280 -8.79 -22.63 19.35
N ASP A 281 -8.72 -23.03 18.07
CA ASP A 281 -8.33 -22.12 16.98
C ASP A 281 -9.44 -21.10 16.72
N LEU A 282 -10.71 -21.55 16.67
CA LEU A 282 -11.86 -20.67 16.47
C LEU A 282 -12.01 -19.68 17.62
N ASP A 283 -11.82 -20.11 18.86
CA ASP A 283 -11.86 -19.24 20.03
C ASP A 283 -10.80 -18.12 19.94
N ARG A 284 -9.59 -18.44 19.46
CA ARG A 284 -8.54 -17.44 19.24
C ARG A 284 -8.88 -16.48 18.10
N PHE A 285 -9.54 -16.94 17.04
CA PHE A 285 -10.01 -16.06 15.97
C PHE A 285 -11.11 -15.11 16.46
N LEU A 286 -12.03 -15.59 17.30
CA LEU A 286 -13.04 -14.76 17.97
C LEU A 286 -12.41 -13.75 18.94
N GLN A 287 -11.33 -14.12 19.61
CA GLN A 287 -10.55 -13.19 20.45
C GLN A 287 -9.97 -12.05 19.61
N ILE A 288 -9.37 -12.34 18.44
CA ILE A 288 -8.88 -11.31 17.50
C ILE A 288 -10.02 -10.37 17.08
N LYS A 289 -11.19 -10.92 16.70
CA LYS A 289 -12.40 -10.14 16.37
C LYS A 289 -12.77 -9.20 17.52
N SER A 290 -12.80 -9.71 18.75
CA SER A 290 -13.15 -8.96 19.95
C SER A 290 -12.17 -7.83 20.25
N ASP A 291 -10.87 -8.08 20.08
CA ASP A 291 -9.83 -7.09 20.29
C ASP A 291 -9.89 -5.98 19.23
N MET A 292 -10.16 -6.34 17.97
CA MET A 292 -10.45 -5.37 16.91
C MET A 292 -11.63 -4.47 17.28
N ALA A 293 -12.75 -5.03 17.73
CA ALA A 293 -13.91 -4.27 18.16
C ALA A 293 -13.62 -3.35 19.36
N ARG A 294 -12.75 -3.77 20.29
CA ARG A 294 -12.34 -2.97 21.45
C ARG A 294 -11.46 -1.78 21.05
N MET A 295 -10.51 -1.99 20.14
CA MET A 295 -9.60 -0.94 19.65
C MET A 295 -10.35 0.20 18.94
N ARG A 296 -11.54 -0.06 18.39
CA ARG A 296 -12.40 0.93 17.70
C ARG A 296 -13.04 1.96 18.62
N ARG A 297 -13.18 1.71 19.92
CA ARG A 297 -13.92 2.60 20.85
C ARG A 297 -13.18 3.90 21.22
N ARG A 298 -12.13 4.26 20.47
CA ARG A 298 -11.36 5.48 20.71
C ARG A 298 -12.12 6.68 20.15
N SER A 299 -12.26 7.73 20.96
CA SER A 299 -12.87 9.00 20.59
C SER A 299 -12.05 9.70 19.49
N GLY A 300 -12.71 10.22 18.47
CA GLY A 300 -12.07 10.99 17.40
C GLY A 300 -12.87 10.92 16.10
N SER A 301 -12.28 11.44 15.04
CA SER A 301 -12.75 11.27 13.67
C SER A 301 -12.78 9.79 13.26
N TRP A 302 -13.62 9.47 12.28
CA TRP A 302 -13.73 8.10 11.79
C TRP A 302 -12.49 7.71 10.98
N ASN A 303 -11.95 6.53 11.27
CA ASN A 303 -10.76 5.99 10.62
C ASN A 303 -11.12 5.01 9.49
N VAL A 304 -10.74 5.30 8.25
CA VAL A 304 -11.09 4.48 7.07
C VAL A 304 -10.54 3.05 7.15
N LYS A 305 -9.41 2.85 7.84
CA LYS A 305 -8.74 1.55 7.93
C LYS A 305 -9.32 0.69 9.04
N VAL A 306 -9.37 1.22 10.26
CA VAL A 306 -9.70 0.43 11.47
C VAL A 306 -11.04 0.78 12.10
N GLY A 307 -11.73 1.84 11.67
CA GLY A 307 -13.06 2.21 12.14
C GLY A 307 -14.09 1.14 11.84
N ALA A 308 -15.24 1.18 12.53
CA ALA A 308 -16.35 0.29 12.21
C ALA A 308 -16.82 0.55 10.77
N GLY A 309 -16.94 -0.51 9.97
CA GLY A 309 -17.21 -0.37 8.53
C GLY A 309 -16.00 0.07 7.70
N GLY A 310 -14.78 -0.04 8.25
CA GLY A 310 -13.54 0.29 7.56
C GLY A 310 -13.00 -0.86 6.71
N ILE A 311 -11.87 -0.60 6.04
CA ILE A 311 -11.18 -1.56 5.17
C ILE A 311 -10.91 -2.88 5.89
N ARG A 312 -10.43 -2.81 7.14
CA ARG A 312 -10.06 -3.99 7.92
C ARG A 312 -11.24 -4.92 8.20
N ASP A 313 -12.48 -4.44 8.18
CA ASP A 313 -13.67 -5.28 8.36
C ASP A 313 -13.86 -6.23 7.18
N ILE A 314 -13.66 -5.73 5.96
CA ILE A 314 -13.71 -6.54 4.73
C ILE A 314 -12.51 -7.47 4.67
N GLU A 315 -11.29 -6.97 4.94
CA GLU A 315 -10.08 -7.79 4.93
C GLU A 315 -10.22 -8.97 5.90
N PHE A 316 -10.65 -8.71 7.13
CA PHE A 316 -10.80 -9.74 8.14
C PHE A 316 -11.91 -10.73 7.77
N PHE A 317 -13.02 -10.29 7.16
CA PHE A 317 -14.05 -11.18 6.66
C PHE A 317 -13.52 -12.18 5.62
N VAL A 318 -12.82 -11.68 4.59
CA VAL A 318 -12.24 -12.53 3.54
C VAL A 318 -11.18 -13.46 4.11
N GLN A 319 -10.27 -12.94 4.95
CA GLN A 319 -9.22 -13.73 5.58
C GLN A 319 -9.78 -14.82 6.51
N MET A 320 -10.86 -14.55 7.23
CA MET A 320 -11.53 -15.55 8.07
C MET A 320 -12.09 -16.70 7.23
N LEU A 321 -12.72 -16.39 6.09
CA LEU A 321 -13.19 -17.41 5.15
C LEU A 321 -12.01 -18.23 4.57
N GLN A 322 -10.88 -17.58 4.27
CA GLN A 322 -9.66 -18.27 3.86
C GLN A 322 -9.10 -19.17 4.98
N MET A 323 -9.04 -18.69 6.23
CA MET A 323 -8.53 -19.46 7.36
C MET A 323 -9.36 -20.73 7.60
N VAL A 324 -10.69 -20.63 7.51
CA VAL A 324 -11.59 -21.77 7.74
C VAL A 324 -11.55 -22.80 6.61
N ASN A 325 -11.31 -22.37 5.36
CA ASN A 325 -11.50 -23.22 4.18
C ASN A 325 -10.19 -23.56 3.43
N GLY A 326 -9.13 -22.75 3.57
CA GLY A 326 -7.90 -22.84 2.76
C GLY A 326 -7.05 -24.09 3.01
N GLY A 327 -7.25 -24.76 4.15
CA GLY A 327 -6.67 -26.08 4.39
C GLY A 327 -7.22 -27.16 3.45
N ARG A 328 -8.48 -27.01 3.00
CA ARG A 328 -9.18 -27.95 2.12
C ARG A 328 -9.19 -27.51 0.65
N HIS A 329 -9.12 -26.20 0.42
CA HIS A 329 -9.21 -25.61 -0.92
C HIS A 329 -7.96 -24.78 -1.22
N GLU A 330 -7.06 -25.34 -2.03
CA GLU A 330 -5.81 -24.68 -2.44
C GLU A 330 -6.04 -23.37 -3.20
N ALA A 331 -7.15 -23.25 -3.93
CA ALA A 331 -7.54 -22.02 -4.63
C ALA A 331 -7.69 -20.81 -3.69
N LEU A 332 -7.90 -21.02 -2.38
CA LEU A 332 -7.97 -19.95 -1.38
C LEU A 332 -6.61 -19.55 -0.80
N ARG A 333 -5.51 -20.15 -1.27
CA ARG A 333 -4.15 -19.85 -0.78
C ARG A 333 -3.52 -18.68 -1.52
N THR A 334 -4.34 -17.70 -1.87
CA THR A 334 -3.94 -16.42 -2.48
C THR A 334 -3.73 -15.37 -1.39
N THR A 335 -2.80 -14.44 -1.61
CA THR A 335 -2.52 -13.37 -0.64
C THR A 335 -3.40 -12.14 -0.85
N ASN A 336 -3.83 -11.89 -2.10
CA ASN A 336 -4.59 -10.71 -2.50
C ASN A 336 -6.09 -10.85 -2.14
N THR A 337 -6.68 -9.81 -1.55
CA THR A 337 -8.06 -9.85 -1.05
C THR A 337 -9.08 -10.07 -2.16
N LEU A 338 -8.90 -9.40 -3.31
CA LEU A 338 -9.82 -9.51 -4.44
C LEU A 338 -9.74 -10.88 -5.12
N GLN A 339 -8.53 -11.44 -5.25
CA GLN A 339 -8.33 -12.81 -5.75
C GLN A 339 -8.94 -13.85 -4.81
N SER A 340 -8.76 -13.67 -3.50
CA SER A 340 -9.39 -14.52 -2.49
C SER A 340 -10.91 -14.47 -2.57
N MET A 341 -11.51 -13.29 -2.78
CA MET A 341 -12.95 -13.18 -3.00
C MET A 341 -13.40 -13.93 -4.27
N GLN A 342 -12.65 -13.83 -5.37
CA GLN A 342 -12.98 -14.57 -6.58
C GLN A 342 -12.94 -16.09 -6.34
N ALA A 343 -11.90 -16.58 -5.66
CA ALA A 343 -11.80 -18.00 -5.31
C ALA A 343 -12.94 -18.46 -4.37
N LEU A 344 -13.41 -17.59 -3.46
CA LEU A 344 -14.58 -17.87 -2.62
C LEU A 344 -15.87 -18.00 -3.44
N ILE A 345 -16.06 -17.17 -4.48
CA ILE A 345 -17.19 -17.26 -5.41
C ILE A 345 -17.13 -18.57 -6.18
N ASP A 346 -15.96 -18.91 -6.75
CA ASP A 346 -15.78 -20.11 -7.58
C ASP A 346 -16.04 -21.41 -6.80
N LEU A 347 -15.84 -21.37 -5.47
CA LEU A 347 -16.12 -22.46 -4.55
C LEU A 347 -17.55 -22.46 -3.99
N GLY A 348 -18.37 -21.46 -4.32
CA GLY A 348 -19.73 -21.28 -3.78
C GLY A 348 -19.76 -20.93 -2.29
N LEU A 349 -18.66 -20.40 -1.74
CA LEU A 349 -18.53 -19.99 -0.34
C LEU A 349 -18.93 -18.52 -0.11
N LEU A 350 -19.04 -17.74 -1.19
CA LEU A 350 -19.52 -16.37 -1.19
C LEU A 350 -20.41 -16.15 -2.40
N ASP A 351 -21.58 -15.55 -2.20
CA ASP A 351 -22.50 -15.21 -3.29
C ASP A 351 -21.88 -14.16 -4.22
N ALA A 352 -22.10 -14.30 -5.54
CA ALA A 352 -21.45 -13.46 -6.54
C ALA A 352 -21.94 -11.99 -6.49
N ASP A 353 -23.23 -11.76 -6.25
CA ASP A 353 -23.79 -10.41 -6.14
C ASP A 353 -23.34 -9.74 -4.85
N GLU A 354 -23.28 -10.52 -3.76
CA GLU A 354 -22.71 -10.09 -2.48
C GLU A 354 -21.23 -9.71 -2.64
N ALA A 355 -20.42 -10.58 -3.25
CA ALA A 355 -19.00 -10.33 -3.48
C ALA A 355 -18.77 -9.11 -4.36
N ALA A 356 -19.62 -8.89 -5.37
CA ALA A 356 -19.57 -7.69 -6.19
C ALA A 356 -19.81 -6.43 -5.35
N ALA A 357 -20.78 -6.43 -4.44
CA ALA A 357 -21.03 -5.31 -3.53
C ALA A 357 -19.84 -5.08 -2.58
N ILE A 358 -19.29 -6.14 -1.99
CA ILE A 358 -18.11 -6.06 -1.10
C ILE A 358 -16.90 -5.52 -1.86
N ARG A 359 -16.68 -5.97 -3.09
CA ARG A 359 -15.61 -5.48 -3.97
C ARG A 359 -15.71 -3.98 -4.20
N ARG A 360 -16.89 -3.46 -4.53
CA ARG A 360 -17.09 -2.01 -4.73
C ARG A 360 -16.77 -1.23 -3.46
N SER A 361 -17.28 -1.67 -2.31
CA SER A 361 -16.98 -1.07 -1.01
C SER A 361 -15.50 -1.11 -0.66
N TYR A 362 -14.82 -2.23 -0.91
CA TYR A 362 -13.39 -2.34 -0.66
C TYR A 362 -12.61 -1.33 -1.52
N LEU A 363 -12.87 -1.28 -2.83
CA LEU A 363 -12.17 -0.37 -3.72
C LEU A 363 -12.44 1.10 -3.42
N PHE A 364 -13.69 1.46 -3.11
CA PHE A 364 -14.04 2.81 -2.68
C PHE A 364 -13.24 3.23 -1.43
N LEU A 365 -13.22 2.38 -0.40
CA LEU A 365 -12.50 2.65 0.84
C LEU A 365 -10.98 2.73 0.62
N ARG A 366 -10.42 1.88 -0.24
CA ARG A 366 -9.00 1.92 -0.64
C ARG A 366 -8.66 3.20 -1.41
N ARG A 367 -9.57 3.70 -2.25
CA ARG A 367 -9.45 4.98 -2.96
C ARG A 367 -9.48 6.16 -2.01
N LEU A 368 -10.44 6.16 -1.09
CA LEU A 368 -10.52 7.15 -0.01
C LEU A 368 -9.24 7.17 0.83
N GLU A 369 -8.74 6.01 1.27
CA GLU A 369 -7.51 5.92 2.06
C GLU A 369 -6.30 6.47 1.31
N ASN A 370 -6.08 6.05 0.06
CA ASN A 370 -4.98 6.58 -0.75
C ASN A 370 -5.12 8.09 -0.97
N ARG A 371 -6.33 8.58 -1.23
CA ARG A 371 -6.53 10.01 -1.47
C ARG A 371 -6.20 10.87 -0.25
N LEU A 372 -6.52 10.40 0.96
CA LEU A 372 -6.08 11.05 2.20
C LEU A 372 -4.54 11.11 2.30
N GLN A 373 -3.87 10.03 1.91
CA GLN A 373 -2.41 9.91 2.01
C GLN A 373 -1.65 10.73 0.95
N MET A 374 -2.20 10.87 -0.25
CA MET A 374 -1.58 11.56 -1.40
C MET A 374 -1.38 13.07 -1.19
N ILE A 375 -2.09 13.68 -0.24
CA ILE A 375 -2.02 15.13 -0.01
C ILE A 375 -0.60 15.53 0.43
N ASP A 376 -0.05 14.84 1.43
CA ASP A 376 1.23 15.19 2.05
C ASP A 376 2.20 13.99 2.16
N GLU A 377 1.92 12.88 1.47
CA GLU A 377 2.64 11.62 1.61
C GLU A 377 2.61 11.09 3.07
N ARG A 378 1.50 11.28 3.78
CA ARG A 378 1.37 10.92 5.21
C ARG A 378 0.55 9.66 5.41
N GLN A 379 0.87 8.91 6.46
CA GLN A 379 0.05 7.79 6.97
C GLN A 379 -1.18 8.30 7.71
N THR A 380 -2.02 9.05 7.01
CA THR A 380 -3.32 9.45 7.52
C THR A 380 -4.35 8.41 7.10
N HIS A 381 -5.23 8.08 8.05
CA HIS A 381 -6.36 7.18 7.86
C HIS A 381 -7.66 7.82 8.38
N ASP A 382 -7.56 8.96 9.06
CA ASP A 382 -8.67 9.62 9.69
C ASP A 382 -9.33 10.56 8.69
N LEU A 383 -10.65 10.44 8.56
CA LEU A 383 -11.42 11.39 7.79
C LEU A 383 -11.36 12.76 8.48
N PRO A 384 -11.08 13.86 7.77
CA PRO A 384 -11.06 15.19 8.38
C PRO A 384 -12.40 15.52 9.04
N ASP A 385 -12.41 16.21 10.18
CA ASP A 385 -13.65 16.73 10.78
C ASP A 385 -14.10 18.05 10.14
N ASP A 386 -13.17 18.79 9.53
CA ASP A 386 -13.46 20.05 8.87
C ASP A 386 -14.28 19.85 7.58
N ARG A 387 -15.39 20.59 7.47
CA ARG A 387 -16.32 20.49 6.34
C ARG A 387 -15.67 20.84 5.01
N GLN A 388 -14.80 21.85 4.98
CA GLN A 388 -14.15 22.29 3.74
C GLN A 388 -13.12 21.24 3.28
N GLN A 389 -12.35 20.67 4.20
CA GLN A 389 -11.43 19.57 3.89
C GLN A 389 -12.18 18.33 3.36
N ARG A 390 -13.34 18.00 3.92
CA ARG A 390 -14.19 16.91 3.37
C ARG A 390 -14.71 17.22 1.98
N LEU A 391 -15.15 18.45 1.72
CA LEU A 391 -15.60 18.85 0.39
C LEU A 391 -14.47 18.74 -0.64
N MET A 392 -13.27 19.22 -0.30
CA MET A 392 -12.08 19.07 -1.15
C MET A 392 -11.75 17.61 -1.43
N LEU A 393 -11.85 16.76 -0.41
CA LEU A 393 -11.67 15.32 -0.56
C LEU A 393 -12.72 14.70 -1.50
N ALA A 394 -14.01 15.04 -1.32
CA ALA A 394 -15.10 14.57 -2.17
C ALA A 394 -14.87 14.97 -3.64
N ARG A 395 -14.59 16.25 -3.92
CA ARG A 395 -14.26 16.71 -5.28
C ARG A 395 -13.06 15.96 -5.86
N SER A 396 -12.05 15.69 -5.05
CA SER A 396 -10.85 14.95 -5.48
C SER A 396 -11.15 13.49 -5.84
N LEU A 397 -12.16 12.88 -5.23
CA LEU A 397 -12.63 11.53 -5.54
C LEU A 397 -13.54 11.48 -6.78
N GLY A 398 -13.82 12.64 -7.40
CA GLY A 398 -14.62 12.76 -8.61
C GLY A 398 -16.10 13.07 -8.37
N PHE A 399 -16.49 13.46 -7.15
CA PHE A 399 -17.86 13.92 -6.88
C PHE A 399 -18.06 15.32 -7.48
N ASP A 400 -19.02 15.46 -8.38
CA ASP A 400 -19.36 16.73 -9.01
C ASP A 400 -19.98 17.70 -8.00
N ASP A 401 -19.48 18.93 -7.98
CA ASP A 401 -19.95 20.00 -7.11
C ASP A 401 -20.56 21.18 -7.88
N SER A 402 -20.89 20.98 -9.16
CA SER A 402 -21.52 22.00 -10.01
C SER A 402 -22.83 22.55 -9.43
N ASN A 403 -23.53 21.75 -8.61
CA ASN A 403 -24.75 22.10 -7.90
C ASN A 403 -24.58 22.27 -6.38
N GLY A 404 -23.36 22.13 -5.84
CA GLY A 404 -23.08 22.22 -4.40
C GLY A 404 -23.40 20.97 -3.58
N GLU A 405 -23.65 19.83 -4.21
CA GLU A 405 -24.07 18.58 -3.55
C GLU A 405 -22.95 17.55 -3.36
N ALA A 406 -21.71 17.82 -3.81
CA ALA A 406 -20.63 16.82 -3.82
C ALA A 406 -20.38 16.21 -2.44
N LEU A 407 -20.38 17.04 -1.39
CA LEU A 407 -20.14 16.56 -0.03
C LEU A 407 -21.28 15.68 0.48
N ALA A 408 -22.54 16.02 0.19
CA ALA A 408 -23.68 15.21 0.61
C ALA A 408 -23.66 13.84 -0.10
N ALA A 409 -23.44 13.83 -1.41
CA ALA A 409 -23.31 12.60 -2.20
C ALA A 409 -22.15 11.71 -1.71
N PHE A 410 -21.00 12.31 -1.36
CA PHE A 410 -19.89 11.58 -0.77
C PHE A 410 -20.21 10.97 0.59
N GLU A 411 -20.86 11.73 1.48
CA GLU A 411 -21.22 11.26 2.83
C GLU A 411 -22.26 10.13 2.77
N ASP A 412 -23.24 10.22 1.87
CA ASP A 412 -24.23 9.16 1.63
C ASP A 412 -23.57 7.88 1.10
N GLN A 413 -22.75 7.99 0.06
CA GLN A 413 -22.05 6.83 -0.51
C GLN A 413 -21.07 6.21 0.50
N LEU A 414 -20.37 7.02 1.30
CA LEU A 414 -19.50 6.54 2.36
C LEU A 414 -20.28 5.73 3.41
N LEU A 415 -21.46 6.21 3.82
CA LEU A 415 -22.31 5.52 4.80
C LEU A 415 -22.80 4.16 4.28
N GLU A 416 -23.16 4.07 3.00
CA GLU A 416 -23.53 2.80 2.36
C GLU A 416 -22.39 1.78 2.44
N HIS A 417 -21.18 2.19 2.04
CA HIS A 417 -19.99 1.32 2.07
C HIS A 417 -19.60 0.92 3.50
N GLN A 418 -19.69 1.85 4.46
CA GLN A 418 -19.47 1.56 5.88
C GLN A 418 -20.46 0.53 6.42
N THR A 419 -21.73 0.67 6.07
CA THR A 419 -22.79 -0.25 6.51
C THR A 419 -22.54 -1.65 5.96
N LEU A 420 -22.18 -1.77 4.67
CA LEU A 420 -21.87 -3.06 4.06
C LEU A 420 -20.63 -3.71 4.71
N ALA A 421 -19.53 -2.97 4.82
CA ALA A 421 -18.29 -3.46 5.42
C ALA A 421 -18.52 -3.93 6.87
N ARG A 422 -19.31 -3.18 7.64
CA ARG A 422 -19.67 -3.55 9.01
C ARG A 422 -20.48 -4.84 9.06
N SER A 423 -21.45 -5.01 8.15
CA SER A 423 -22.25 -6.24 8.07
C SER A 423 -21.38 -7.49 7.82
N CYS A 424 -20.30 -7.35 7.02
CA CYS A 424 -19.34 -8.43 6.80
C CYS A 424 -18.67 -8.85 8.10
N PHE A 425 -18.19 -7.87 8.89
CA PHE A 425 -17.54 -8.13 10.17
C PHE A 425 -18.48 -8.77 11.20
N GLU A 426 -19.74 -8.32 11.27
CA GLU A 426 -20.73 -8.84 12.21
C GLU A 426 -21.05 -10.32 11.94
N ARG A 427 -21.07 -10.75 10.67
CA ARG A 427 -21.32 -12.13 10.24
C ARG A 427 -20.20 -13.13 10.52
N ILE A 428 -18.99 -12.69 10.85
CA ILE A 428 -17.86 -13.59 11.11
C ILE A 428 -18.15 -14.37 12.39
N LEU A 429 -18.34 -15.69 12.30
CA LEU A 429 -18.53 -16.59 13.45
C LEU A 429 -19.50 -15.98 14.48
N PRO A 430 -20.80 -15.87 14.16
CA PRO A 430 -21.77 -15.26 15.08
C PRO A 430 -21.72 -15.98 16.43
N GLU A 431 -21.66 -15.21 17.51
CA GLU A 431 -21.73 -15.73 18.89
C GLU A 431 -23.00 -16.59 19.00
N GLN A 432 -22.85 -17.86 19.38
CA GLN A 432 -23.98 -18.78 19.58
C GLN A 432 -24.79 -18.43 20.82
#